data_AF-A0A1H9WEH9-F1
#
_entry.id   AF-A0A1H9WEH9-F1
#
_cell.length_a   1.000
_cell.length_b   1.000
_cell.length_c   1.000
_cell.angle_alpha   90.00
_cell.angle_beta   90.00
_cell.angle_gamma   90.00
#
_symmetry.space_group_name_H-M   'P 1'
#
loop_
_entity.id
_entity.type
_entity.pdbx_description
1 polymer ?
#
loop_
_entity_poly.entity_id
_entity_poly.type
_entity_poly.pdbx_seq_one_letter_code
_entity_poly.pdbx_strand_id
1 'polypeptide(L)'
;MNLHTALSPLTAQLGVEEPESVAPLFEASLAEFLGGLAVIVVVTVVTWVVRRRRRGVLRYTLLNSVDADGNPVLHVTTRRAGTVIRRDVGRGPERFELTNTPMGDGTYVAEPLDRYV
;
A
#
# COMPACT_ATOMS: atom_id res chain seq x y z
N MET A 1 61.42 62.49 -38.65
CA MET A 1 60.26 62.66 -37.76
C MET A 1 59.65 61.28 -37.57
N ASN A 2 60.00 60.61 -36.48
CA ASN A 2 59.56 59.25 -36.15
C ASN A 2 58.32 59.33 -35.25
N LEU A 3 57.24 58.66 -35.63
CA LEU A 3 56.13 58.35 -34.73
C LEU A 3 55.76 56.88 -34.93
N HIS A 4 56.35 56.04 -34.07
CA HIS A 4 55.85 54.72 -33.74
C HIS A 4 54.65 54.91 -32.80
N THR A 5 53.46 54.49 -33.22
CA THR A 5 52.37 54.13 -32.29
C THR A 5 51.76 52.84 -32.79
N ALA A 6 52.34 51.72 -32.35
CA ALA A 6 51.73 50.41 -32.46
C ALA A 6 50.61 50.33 -31.41
N LEU A 7 49.35 50.32 -31.86
CA LEU A 7 48.21 49.94 -31.03
C LEU A 7 48.13 48.41 -31.04
N SER A 8 48.57 47.81 -29.94
CA SER A 8 48.45 46.38 -29.66
C SER A 8 47.00 45.90 -29.76
N PRO A 9 46.70 44.79 -30.45
CA PRO A 9 45.42 44.10 -30.28
C PRO A 9 45.47 43.30 -28.99
N LEU A 10 45.11 43.93 -27.87
CA LEU A 10 44.89 43.27 -26.58
C LEU A 10 43.49 42.62 -26.56
N THR A 11 43.23 41.71 -27.49
CA THR A 11 41.95 40.98 -27.61
C THR A 11 42.15 39.50 -27.90
N ALA A 12 43.31 38.96 -27.53
CA ALA A 12 43.67 37.54 -27.77
C ALA A 12 43.84 36.73 -26.47
N GLN A 13 43.40 37.24 -25.32
CA GLN A 13 43.60 36.60 -24.01
C GLN A 13 42.31 36.56 -23.16
N LEU A 14 41.17 36.29 -23.80
CA LEU A 14 40.01 35.72 -23.12
C LEU A 14 39.83 34.32 -23.67
N GLY A 15 40.68 33.41 -23.17
CA GLY A 15 40.34 32.00 -23.13
C GLY A 15 39.04 31.89 -22.35
N VAL A 16 37.93 31.88 -23.09
CA VAL A 16 36.64 31.41 -22.59
C VAL A 16 36.87 29.94 -22.31
N GLU A 17 37.21 29.62 -21.07
CA GLU A 17 37.09 28.27 -20.53
C GLU A 17 35.65 27.84 -20.82
N GLU A 18 35.47 26.95 -21.81
CA GLU A 18 34.18 26.30 -22.01
C GLU A 18 33.83 25.65 -20.67
N PRO A 19 32.71 26.02 -20.02
CA PRO A 19 32.32 25.35 -18.80
C PRO A 19 32.08 23.90 -19.18
N GLU A 20 33.01 23.04 -18.77
CA GLU A 20 32.91 21.59 -18.87
C GLU A 20 31.50 21.21 -18.42
N SER A 21 30.65 20.91 -19.41
CA SER A 21 29.22 20.83 -19.17
C SER A 21 29.00 19.63 -18.25
N VAL A 22 28.68 19.92 -17.00
CA VAL A 22 28.28 18.95 -15.96
C VAL A 22 26.89 18.37 -16.25
N ALA A 23 26.19 18.89 -17.27
CA ALA A 23 24.90 18.43 -17.74
C ALA A 23 24.81 16.90 -17.97
N PRO A 24 25.73 16.23 -18.70
CA PRO A 24 25.74 14.77 -18.83
C PRO A 24 25.84 14.01 -17.51
N LEU A 25 26.59 14.53 -16.53
CA LEU A 25 26.72 13.93 -15.19
C LEU A 25 25.42 14.05 -14.39
N PHE A 26 24.74 15.19 -14.52
CA PHE A 26 23.44 15.42 -13.92
C PHE A 26 22.35 14.53 -14.54
N GLU A 27 22.30 14.40 -15.88
CA GLU A 27 21.29 13.57 -16.56
C GLU A 27 21.40 12.08 -16.23
N ALA A 28 22.63 11.53 -16.16
CA ALA A 28 22.86 10.15 -15.75
C ALA A 28 22.40 9.90 -14.31
N SER A 29 22.72 10.83 -13.39
CA SER A 29 22.27 10.73 -11.99
C SER A 29 20.76 10.90 -11.87
N LEU A 30 20.14 11.79 -12.65
CA LEU A 30 18.72 12.09 -12.59
C LEU A 30 17.88 10.86 -12.97
N ALA A 31 18.31 10.11 -13.99
CA ALA A 31 17.63 8.88 -14.39
C ALA A 31 17.66 7.80 -13.28
N GLU A 32 18.80 7.62 -12.60
CA GLU A 32 18.93 6.68 -11.49
C GLU A 32 18.11 7.11 -10.26
N PHE A 33 18.13 8.41 -9.93
CA PHE A 33 17.30 8.98 -8.87
C PHE A 33 15.80 8.82 -9.16
N LEU A 34 15.37 9.08 -10.39
CA LEU A 34 13.98 8.90 -10.81
C LEU A 34 13.55 7.43 -10.76
N GLY A 35 14.43 6.51 -11.18
CA GLY A 35 14.20 5.07 -11.08
C GLY A 35 14.03 4.61 -9.62
N GLY A 36 14.94 5.01 -8.73
CA GLY A 36 14.86 4.68 -7.31
C GLY A 36 13.62 5.27 -6.64
N LEU A 37 13.27 6.51 -6.95
CA LEU A 37 12.10 7.19 -6.40
C LEU A 37 10.79 6.55 -6.89
N ALA A 38 10.72 6.15 -8.17
CA ALA A 38 9.58 5.41 -8.70
C ALA A 38 9.37 4.09 -7.94
N VAL A 39 10.44 3.33 -7.66
CA VAL A 39 10.34 2.10 -6.87
C VAL A 39 9.81 2.38 -5.47
N ILE A 40 10.32 3.41 -4.77
CA ILE A 40 9.85 3.77 -3.42
C ILE A 40 8.37 4.13 -3.43
N VAL A 41 7.92 4.94 -4.40
CA VAL A 41 6.52 5.33 -4.54
C VAL A 41 5.65 4.08 -4.76
N VAL A 42 6.05 3.18 -5.67
CA VAL A 42 5.31 1.94 -5.94
C VAL A 42 5.23 1.08 -4.69
N VAL A 43 6.34 0.84 -3.99
CA VAL A 43 6.37 0.04 -2.75
C VAL A 43 5.48 0.67 -1.68
N THR A 44 5.51 1.99 -1.54
CA THR A 44 4.69 2.71 -0.56
C THR A 44 3.20 2.58 -0.87
N VAL A 45 2.82 2.78 -2.13
CA VAL A 45 1.42 2.66 -2.59
C VAL A 45 0.93 1.22 -2.43
N VAL A 46 1.70 0.22 -2.86
CA VAL A 46 1.34 -1.20 -2.71
C VAL A 46 1.17 -1.56 -1.24
N THR A 47 2.12 -1.16 -0.39
CA THR A 47 2.05 -1.41 1.06
C THR A 47 0.82 -0.76 1.68
N TRP A 48 0.50 0.47 1.29
CA TRP A 48 -0.69 1.18 1.76
C TRP A 48 -1.99 0.51 1.32
N VAL A 49 -2.09 0.10 0.05
CA VAL A 49 -3.26 -0.62 -0.49
C VAL A 49 -3.46 -1.96 0.24
N VAL A 50 -2.38 -2.74 0.43
CA VAL A 50 -2.43 -4.02 1.15
C VAL A 50 -2.87 -3.80 2.60
N ARG A 51 -2.30 -2.81 3.30
CA ARG A 51 -2.71 -2.45 4.67
C ARG A 51 -4.17 -2.02 4.72
N ARG A 52 -4.63 -1.20 3.78
CA ARG A 52 -6.02 -0.72 3.71
C ARG A 52 -6.99 -1.88 3.51
N ARG A 53 -6.66 -2.87 2.68
CA ARG A 53 -7.47 -4.09 2.50
C ARG A 53 -7.50 -4.95 3.76
N ARG A 54 -6.39 -5.08 4.48
CA ARG A 54 -6.31 -5.85 5.74
C ARG A 54 -7.06 -5.20 6.90
N ARG A 55 -7.13 -3.86 6.97
CA ARG A 55 -7.88 -3.13 8.00
C ARG A 55 -9.39 -3.37 7.97
N GLY A 56 -9.92 -3.91 6.88
CA GLY A 56 -11.34 -4.26 6.75
C GLY A 56 -11.67 -5.72 7.03
N VAL A 57 -10.68 -6.58 7.32
CA VAL A 57 -10.91 -8.00 7.57
C VAL A 57 -11.33 -8.20 9.02
N LEU A 58 -12.58 -8.62 9.21
CA LEU A 58 -13.17 -8.93 10.50
C LEU A 58 -13.26 -10.45 10.66
N ARG A 59 -13.03 -10.90 11.88
CA ARG A 59 -13.14 -12.31 12.28
C ARG A 59 -14.39 -12.46 13.14
N TYR A 60 -15.21 -13.43 12.77
CA TYR A 60 -16.47 -13.71 13.42
C TYR A 60 -16.50 -15.14 13.93
N THR A 61 -16.96 -15.33 15.16
CA THR A 61 -17.26 -16.65 15.72
C THR A 61 -18.72 -16.97 15.49
N LEU A 62 -18.98 -18.06 14.77
CA LEU A 62 -20.31 -18.56 14.47
C LEU A 62 -20.88 -19.21 15.73
N LEU A 63 -21.77 -18.51 16.44
CA LEU A 63 -22.27 -19.00 17.71
C LEU A 63 -23.01 -20.33 17.54
N ASN A 64 -22.85 -21.17 18.56
CA ASN A 64 -23.43 -22.51 18.62
C ASN A 64 -23.07 -23.41 17.41
N SER A 65 -21.99 -23.09 16.73
CA SER A 65 -21.43 -23.89 15.64
C SER A 65 -20.04 -24.30 16.04
N VAL A 66 -19.81 -25.61 16.05
CA VAL A 66 -18.49 -26.19 16.33
C VAL A 66 -18.07 -27.05 15.15
N ASP A 67 -16.77 -27.12 14.90
CA ASP A 67 -16.20 -28.04 13.92
C ASP A 67 -16.22 -29.49 14.43
N ALA A 68 -15.69 -30.41 13.64
CA ALA A 68 -15.63 -31.84 13.98
C ALA A 68 -14.81 -32.12 15.25
N ASP A 69 -13.88 -31.22 15.60
CA ASP A 69 -13.00 -31.33 16.75
C ASP A 69 -13.59 -30.63 17.99
N GLY A 70 -14.78 -30.01 17.86
CA GLY A 70 -15.46 -29.29 18.93
C GLY A 70 -15.03 -27.83 19.10
N ASN A 71 -14.20 -27.28 18.20
CA ASN A 71 -13.78 -25.88 18.27
C ASN A 71 -14.84 -24.95 17.65
N PRO A 72 -14.98 -23.71 18.14
CA PRO A 72 -15.87 -22.72 17.53
C PRO A 72 -15.53 -22.46 16.07
N VAL A 73 -16.53 -22.47 15.19
CA VAL A 73 -16.31 -22.21 13.77
C VAL A 73 -16.07 -20.72 13.54
N LEU A 74 -14.96 -20.38 12.89
CA LEU A 74 -14.61 -19.01 12.52
C LEU A 74 -15.03 -18.66 11.08
N HIS A 75 -15.47 -17.42 10.89
CA HIS A 75 -15.74 -16.82 9.60
C HIS A 75 -14.96 -15.52 9.44
N VAL A 76 -14.17 -15.43 8.38
CA VAL A 76 -13.35 -14.26 8.08
C VAL A 76 -13.95 -13.54 6.88
N THR A 77 -14.27 -12.26 7.04
CA THR A 77 -14.95 -11.48 6.00
C THR A 77 -14.65 -10.00 6.11
N THR A 78 -14.89 -9.26 5.03
CA THR A 78 -14.85 -7.79 5.04
C THR A 78 -16.24 -7.17 5.13
N ARG A 79 -17.28 -8.00 5.25
CA ARG A 79 -18.66 -7.55 5.42
C ARG A 79 -18.85 -6.98 6.83
N ARG A 80 -19.68 -5.95 6.93
CA ARG A 80 -20.00 -5.29 8.21
C ARG A 80 -21.09 -6.04 8.96
N ALA A 81 -21.24 -5.73 10.25
CA ALA A 81 -22.38 -6.17 11.02
C ALA A 81 -23.74 -5.74 10.40
N GLY A 82 -24.80 -6.47 10.74
CA GLY A 82 -26.12 -6.40 10.11
C GLY A 82 -26.19 -7.15 8.76
N THR A 83 -25.10 -7.79 8.34
CA THR A 83 -25.10 -8.61 7.13
C THR A 83 -25.40 -10.07 7.47
N VAL A 84 -26.33 -10.67 6.74
CA VAL A 84 -26.59 -12.12 6.83
C VAL A 84 -25.66 -12.87 5.88
N ILE A 85 -25.05 -13.92 6.38
CA ILE A 85 -24.24 -14.86 5.62
C ILE A 85 -24.84 -16.27 5.70
N ARG A 86 -24.51 -17.11 4.73
CA ARG A 86 -24.82 -18.55 4.77
C ARG A 86 -23.53 -19.33 4.85
N ARG A 87 -23.43 -20.25 5.81
CA ARG A 87 -22.26 -21.10 6.04
C ARG A 87 -22.68 -22.52 6.29
N ASP A 88 -21.97 -23.45 5.68
CA ASP A 88 -22.02 -24.85 6.10
C ASP A 88 -21.17 -25.03 7.35
N VAL A 89 -21.78 -25.55 8.41
CA VAL A 89 -21.17 -25.77 9.73
C VAL A 89 -21.25 -27.24 10.15
N GLY A 90 -21.25 -28.16 9.18
CA GLY A 90 -21.15 -29.62 9.42
C GLY A 90 -22.48 -30.33 9.69
N ARG A 91 -23.55 -29.58 9.96
CA ARG A 91 -24.94 -30.08 10.03
C ARG A 91 -25.83 -29.56 8.88
N GLY A 92 -25.20 -29.00 7.86
CA GLY A 92 -25.85 -28.37 6.71
C GLY A 92 -25.66 -26.85 6.67
N PRO A 93 -26.18 -26.21 5.61
CA PRO A 93 -26.08 -24.77 5.43
C PRO A 93 -27.00 -24.03 6.39
N GLU A 94 -26.42 -23.13 7.18
CA GLU A 94 -27.13 -22.27 8.13
C GLU A 94 -26.86 -20.80 7.87
N ARG A 95 -27.80 -19.97 8.30
CA ARG A 95 -27.72 -18.52 8.20
C ARG A 95 -27.29 -17.91 9.52
N PHE A 96 -26.39 -16.93 9.41
CA PHE A 96 -25.88 -16.19 10.55
C PHE A 96 -25.92 -14.70 10.26
N GLU A 97 -26.31 -13.91 11.25
CA GLU A 97 -26.18 -12.46 11.24
C GLU A 97 -24.84 -12.06 11.86
N LEU A 98 -24.04 -11.30 11.11
CA LEU A 98 -22.82 -10.70 11.64
C LEU A 98 -23.19 -9.57 12.59
N THR A 99 -22.68 -9.57 13.83
CA THR A 99 -23.00 -8.52 14.82
C THR A 99 -21.78 -7.67 15.17
N ASN A 100 -21.98 -6.54 15.85
CA ASN A 100 -20.87 -5.73 16.38
C ASN A 100 -20.49 -6.14 17.81
N THR A 101 -21.00 -7.28 18.29
CA THR A 101 -20.75 -7.75 19.66
C THR A 101 -19.36 -8.39 19.71
N PRO A 102 -18.40 -7.83 20.47
CA PRO A 102 -17.07 -8.40 20.60
C PRO A 102 -17.10 -9.63 21.51
N MET A 103 -16.21 -10.57 21.22
CA MET A 103 -15.95 -11.76 22.02
C MET A 103 -14.59 -11.60 22.71
N GLY A 104 -14.39 -12.26 23.85
CA GLY A 104 -13.18 -12.09 24.68
C GLY A 104 -11.87 -12.49 23.99
N ASP A 105 -11.94 -13.21 22.88
CA ASP A 105 -10.82 -13.67 22.05
C ASP A 105 -10.44 -12.70 20.92
N GLY A 106 -11.08 -11.51 20.86
CA GLY A 106 -10.85 -10.50 19.82
C GLY A 106 -11.59 -10.76 18.52
N THR A 107 -12.50 -11.73 18.47
CA THR A 107 -13.45 -11.92 17.37
C THR A 107 -14.76 -11.17 17.64
N TYR A 108 -15.62 -11.09 16.63
CA TYR A 108 -17.00 -10.62 16.77
C TYR A 108 -17.97 -11.80 16.72
N VAL A 109 -19.17 -11.62 17.24
CA VAL A 109 -20.20 -12.64 17.22
C VAL A 109 -20.90 -12.71 15.85
N ALA A 110 -21.20 -13.92 15.38
CA ALA A 110 -22.20 -14.16 14.36
C ALA A 110 -23.34 -15.02 14.93
N GLU A 111 -24.55 -14.48 14.98
CA GLU A 111 -25.72 -15.11 15.62
C GLU A 111 -26.49 -15.98 14.62
N PRO A 112 -26.88 -17.22 14.97
CA PRO A 112 -27.66 -18.09 14.10
C PRO A 112 -29.10 -17.57 13.95
N LEU A 113 -29.61 -17.52 12.72
CA LEU A 113 -30.97 -17.06 12.43
C LEU A 113 -31.99 -18.20 12.37
N ASP A 114 -31.58 -19.39 11.94
CA ASP A 114 -32.50 -20.49 11.61
C ASP A 114 -32.95 -21.29 12.86
N ARG A 115 -32.62 -20.85 14.08
CA ARG A 115 -32.93 -21.56 15.34
C ARG A 115 -34.16 -21.06 16.10
N TYR A 116 -34.79 -19.98 15.67
CA TYR A 116 -35.97 -19.41 16.34
C TYR A 116 -37.30 -19.80 15.67
N VAL A 117 -37.32 -20.91 14.91
CA VAL A 117 -38.53 -21.44 14.25
C VAL A 117 -39.04 -22.67 14.99
#